data_AF-A0A9X7VXW3-F1
#
_entry.id   AF-A0A9X7VXW3-F1
#
_cell.length_a   1.000
_cell.length_b   1.000
_cell.length_c   1.000
_cell.angle_alpha   90.00
_cell.angle_beta   90.00
_cell.angle_gamma   90.00
#
_symmetry.space_group_name_H-M   'P 1'
#
loop_
_entity.id
_entity.type
_entity.pdbx_description
1 polymer ?
#
loop_
_entity_poly.entity_id
_entity_poly.type
_entity_poly.pdbx_seq_one_letter_code
_entity_poly.pdbx_strand_id
1 'polypeptide(L)'
;MRMLTTMVLAIALFTTGCSTVSNTDKVVNGSNANKSSVIQPSSMTAPTLSEIKDAKVSLNIPSPNGSTSLTPTSPHDRAVLQKVIGWLQTAEAVGDEDLHQPMPSEGPTTLVLQLTNGMEILIQPASNCTTTGNSTVCKYAQGYVDFQYADSTHKLRLHSPELDTWLLGTWKNDVQSHHS
;
A
#
# COMPACT_ATOMS: atom_id res chain seq x y z
N MET A 1 -49.29 -24.39 34.63
CA MET A 1 -49.33 -25.44 33.60
C MET A 1 -48.80 -24.87 32.29
N ARG A 2 -47.55 -25.15 31.95
CA ARG A 2 -46.98 -24.93 30.61
C ARG A 2 -46.24 -26.20 30.21
N MET A 3 -46.67 -26.76 29.08
CA MET A 3 -46.32 -28.07 28.56
C MET A 3 -44.88 -28.13 28.03
N LEU A 4 -44.23 -29.27 28.30
CA LEU A 4 -43.06 -29.77 27.60
C LEU A 4 -43.41 -30.05 26.13
N THR A 5 -42.50 -29.71 25.20
CA THR A 5 -42.53 -30.27 23.84
C THR A 5 -41.11 -30.56 23.33
N THR A 6 -40.72 -31.81 23.57
CA THR A 6 -40.10 -32.78 22.64
C THR A 6 -38.84 -32.42 21.83
N MET A 7 -37.76 -33.07 22.24
CA MET A 7 -36.50 -33.34 21.54
C MET A 7 -36.74 -34.26 20.32
N VAL A 8 -36.13 -33.97 19.16
CA VAL A 8 -36.01 -34.93 18.06
C VAL A 8 -34.54 -35.10 17.70
N LEU A 9 -34.11 -36.36 17.80
CA LEU A 9 -32.78 -36.91 17.53
C LEU A 9 -32.84 -37.62 16.16
N ALA A 10 -31.89 -37.37 15.25
CA ALA A 10 -31.76 -38.14 14.01
C ALA A 10 -30.29 -38.29 13.56
N ILE A 11 -29.70 -39.38 14.05
CA ILE A 11 -28.86 -40.42 13.40
C ILE A 11 -28.01 -40.01 12.18
N ALA A 12 -26.69 -40.17 12.35
CA ALA A 12 -25.66 -40.16 11.31
C ALA A 12 -25.61 -41.46 10.50
N LEU A 13 -25.28 -41.38 9.21
CA LEU A 13 -24.88 -42.52 8.39
C LEU A 13 -23.49 -42.25 7.78
N PHE A 14 -22.53 -43.09 8.18
CA PHE A 14 -21.24 -43.26 7.53
C PHE A 14 -21.40 -44.27 6.39
N THR A 15 -20.95 -43.94 5.18
CA THR A 15 -20.57 -44.96 4.20
C THR A 15 -19.18 -44.64 3.66
N THR A 16 -18.28 -45.58 3.93
CA THR A 16 -16.93 -45.72 3.41
C THR A 16 -16.97 -46.07 1.93
N GLY A 17 -16.12 -45.43 1.13
CA GLY A 17 -15.80 -45.84 -0.23
C GLY A 17 -14.32 -45.62 -0.52
N CYS A 18 -13.50 -46.64 -0.23
CA CYS A 18 -12.16 -46.78 -0.80
C CYS A 18 -12.26 -47.65 -2.06
N SER A 19 -11.60 -47.25 -3.14
CA SER A 19 -11.11 -48.17 -4.16
C SER A 19 -9.83 -47.59 -4.77
N THR A 20 -8.78 -48.40 -4.69
CA THR A 20 -7.40 -48.19 -5.14
C THR A 20 -7.15 -48.78 -6.53
N VAL A 21 -6.03 -48.34 -7.13
CA VAL A 21 -5.06 -49.06 -7.98
C VAL A 21 -4.87 -48.53 -9.41
N SER A 22 -3.71 -47.85 -9.58
CA SER A 22 -2.58 -48.01 -10.55
C SER A 22 -2.85 -48.45 -12.00
N ASN A 23 -2.09 -48.09 -13.04
CA ASN A 23 -0.72 -47.56 -13.17
C ASN A 23 -0.46 -47.08 -14.63
N THR A 24 0.77 -46.63 -14.90
CA THR A 24 1.51 -46.49 -16.19
C THR A 24 1.30 -45.25 -17.06
N ASP A 25 2.26 -44.33 -16.90
CA ASP A 25 3.12 -43.69 -17.93
C ASP A 25 2.51 -43.26 -19.27
N LYS A 26 2.43 -41.94 -19.48
CA LYS A 26 3.10 -41.29 -20.63
C LYS A 26 3.58 -39.89 -20.25
N VAL A 27 4.90 -39.76 -20.17
CA VAL A 27 5.62 -38.49 -20.33
C VAL A 27 5.37 -38.00 -21.76
N VAL A 28 4.62 -36.90 -21.92
CA VAL A 28 4.79 -35.99 -23.06
C VAL A 28 4.81 -34.57 -22.52
N ASN A 29 5.97 -33.97 -22.73
CA ASN A 29 6.34 -32.60 -22.48
C ASN A 29 5.31 -31.64 -23.08
N GLY A 30 4.74 -30.78 -22.26
CA GLY A 30 3.75 -29.79 -22.66
C GLY A 30 3.72 -28.65 -21.66
N SER A 31 4.79 -27.86 -21.64
CA SER A 31 4.87 -26.58 -20.93
C SER A 31 3.83 -25.61 -21.50
N ASN A 32 2.58 -25.74 -21.07
CA ASN A 32 1.59 -24.68 -21.17
C ASN A 32 1.80 -23.74 -19.98
N ALA A 33 2.90 -22.99 -20.04
CA ALA A 33 3.01 -21.73 -19.32
C ALA A 33 2.02 -20.76 -19.97
N ASN A 34 0.74 -20.88 -19.63
CA ASN A 34 -0.18 -19.77 -19.77
C ASN A 34 0.15 -18.76 -18.66
N LYS A 35 1.34 -18.16 -18.79
CA LYS A 35 1.72 -16.95 -18.08
C LYS A 35 0.85 -15.88 -18.70
N SER A 36 -0.35 -15.74 -18.15
CA SER A 36 -1.18 -14.56 -18.33
C SER A 36 -0.31 -13.39 -17.86
N SER A 37 0.39 -12.78 -18.82
CA SER A 37 1.11 -11.54 -18.64
C SER A 37 0.05 -10.49 -18.45
N VAL A 38 -0.46 -10.42 -17.21
CA VAL A 38 -1.16 -9.24 -16.73
C VAL A 38 -0.21 -8.09 -17.01
N ILE A 39 -0.65 -7.20 -17.90
CA ILE A 39 0.05 -5.96 -18.19
C ILE A 39 -0.03 -5.17 -16.89
N GLN A 40 0.98 -5.32 -16.02
CA GLN A 40 1.17 -4.44 -14.88
C GLN A 40 1.36 -3.03 -15.45
N PRO A 41 0.64 -2.02 -14.93
CA PRO A 41 1.01 -0.62 -15.10
C PRO A 41 2.42 -0.41 -14.52
N SER A 42 3.43 -0.63 -15.35
CA SER A 42 4.83 -0.72 -14.93
C SER A 42 5.47 0.64 -14.65
N SER A 43 4.71 1.73 -14.64
CA SER A 43 5.27 3.05 -14.35
C SER A 43 4.20 4.07 -13.95
N MET A 44 4.27 4.55 -12.71
CA MET A 44 3.92 5.94 -12.42
C MET A 44 5.21 6.76 -12.45
N THR A 45 5.18 7.89 -13.16
CA THR A 45 6.35 8.76 -13.31
C THR A 45 6.45 9.68 -12.10
N ALA A 46 7.61 9.66 -11.43
CA ALA A 46 7.88 10.61 -10.35
C ALA A 46 7.82 12.06 -10.88
N PRO A 47 7.20 13.00 -10.14
CA PRO A 47 7.15 14.39 -10.55
C PRO A 47 8.54 15.03 -10.49
N THR A 48 8.79 15.98 -11.37
CA THR A 48 9.95 16.88 -11.32
C THR A 48 9.69 18.03 -10.35
N LEU A 49 10.76 18.68 -9.88
CA LEU A 49 10.63 19.82 -8.94
C LEU A 49 9.82 20.98 -9.52
N SER A 50 9.91 21.22 -10.83
CA SER A 50 9.12 22.25 -11.53
C SER A 50 7.63 21.95 -11.62
N GLU A 51 7.26 20.67 -11.47
CA GLU A 51 5.86 20.25 -11.48
C GLU A 51 5.22 20.35 -10.10
N ILE A 52 6.00 20.53 -9.03
CA ILE A 52 5.48 20.67 -7.66
C ILE A 52 5.14 22.14 -7.40
N LYS A 53 3.89 22.39 -7.01
CA LYS A 53 3.41 23.71 -6.57
C LYS A 53 3.59 23.89 -5.07
N ASP A 54 3.21 22.88 -4.30
CA ASP A 54 3.25 22.85 -2.85
C ASP A 54 3.32 21.38 -2.42
N ALA A 55 3.91 21.10 -1.26
CA ALA A 55 3.83 19.78 -0.66
C ALA A 55 3.43 19.89 0.80
N LYS A 56 2.69 18.92 1.31
CA LYS A 56 2.23 18.91 2.69
C LYS A 56 2.59 17.58 3.32
N VAL A 57 3.29 17.64 4.44
CA VAL A 57 3.45 16.49 5.33
C VAL A 57 2.31 16.53 6.33
N SER A 58 1.37 15.61 6.17
CA SER A 58 0.16 15.52 6.99
C SER A 58 0.29 14.35 7.96
N LEU A 59 0.10 14.63 9.25
CA LEU A 59 -0.13 13.57 10.22
C LEU A 59 -1.59 13.14 10.11
N ASN A 60 -1.82 11.84 10.03
CA ASN A 60 -3.18 11.29 10.00
C ASN A 60 -3.75 11.04 11.40
N ILE A 61 -3.04 11.52 12.42
CA ILE A 61 -3.51 11.58 13.80
C ILE A 61 -3.95 13.03 14.05
N PRO A 62 -5.07 13.29 14.75
CA PRO A 62 -5.46 14.63 15.17
C PRO A 62 -4.35 15.30 15.97
N SER A 63 -3.50 16.08 15.30
CA SER A 63 -2.42 16.85 15.90
C SER A 63 -2.83 18.32 15.94
N PRO A 64 -2.67 19.01 17.08
CA PRO A 64 -2.95 20.44 17.17
C PRO A 64 -2.08 21.30 16.23
N ASN A 65 -0.99 20.74 15.71
CA ASN A 65 -0.03 21.46 14.86
C ASN A 65 -0.31 21.34 13.34
N GLY A 66 -1.36 20.61 12.94
CA GLY A 66 -1.78 20.51 11.54
C GLY A 66 -0.72 19.93 10.59
N SER A 67 -1.03 19.93 9.29
CA SER A 67 -0.07 19.59 8.25
C SER A 67 1.03 20.67 8.15
N THR A 68 2.27 20.27 7.88
CA THR A 68 3.34 21.23 7.59
C THR A 68 3.54 21.36 6.08
N SER A 69 3.48 22.59 5.56
CA SER A 69 3.68 22.88 4.14
C SER A 69 5.17 23.03 3.82
N LEU A 70 5.56 22.57 2.65
CA LEU A 70 6.86 22.72 2.02
C LEU A 70 6.66 23.43 0.69
N THR A 71 7.36 24.55 0.51
CA THR A 71 7.21 25.39 -0.68
C THR A 71 8.47 25.35 -1.54
N PRO A 72 8.38 25.13 -2.86
CA PRO A 72 9.57 25.07 -3.73
C PRO A 72 10.32 26.41 -3.83
N THR A 73 9.72 27.52 -3.37
CA THR A 73 10.30 28.86 -3.32
C THR A 73 11.24 29.08 -2.14
N SER A 74 11.06 28.36 -1.02
CA SER A 74 11.97 28.37 0.13
C SER A 74 13.23 27.55 -0.21
N PRO A 75 14.46 28.10 -0.11
CA PRO A 75 15.69 27.34 -0.41
C PRO A 75 15.82 26.06 0.43
N HIS A 76 15.35 26.10 1.68
CA HIS A 76 15.38 24.97 2.61
C HIS A 76 14.38 23.90 2.19
N ASP A 77 13.10 24.24 2.05
CA ASP A 77 12.03 23.31 1.67
C ASP A 77 12.31 22.73 0.28
N ARG A 78 12.90 23.53 -0.63
CA ARG A 78 13.35 23.06 -1.94
C ARG A 78 14.39 21.94 -1.82
N ALA A 79 15.34 22.05 -0.88
CA ALA A 79 16.31 20.98 -0.65
C ALA A 79 15.63 19.71 -0.11
N VAL A 80 14.63 19.85 0.77
CA VAL A 80 13.82 18.72 1.26
C VAL A 80 13.05 18.06 0.11
N LEU A 81 12.37 18.85 -0.73
CA LEU A 81 11.66 18.37 -1.91
C LEU A 81 12.59 17.67 -2.91
N GLN A 82 13.80 18.19 -3.11
CA GLN A 82 14.82 17.54 -3.94
C GLN A 82 15.23 16.18 -3.41
N LYS A 83 15.39 16.01 -2.09
CA LYS A 83 15.66 14.69 -1.48
C LYS A 83 14.52 13.71 -1.77
N VAL A 84 13.28 14.13 -1.53
CA VAL A 84 12.07 13.32 -1.77
C VAL A 84 11.97 12.89 -3.24
N ILE A 85 12.12 13.84 -4.17
CA ILE A 85 12.09 13.55 -5.62
C ILE A 85 13.22 12.59 -5.98
N GLY A 86 14.42 12.79 -5.44
CA GLY A 86 15.55 11.89 -5.63
C GLY A 86 15.21 10.46 -5.23
N TRP A 87 14.62 10.25 -4.06
CA TRP A 87 14.20 8.92 -3.60
C TRP A 87 13.11 8.30 -4.48
N LEU A 88 12.15 9.09 -4.96
CA LEU A 88 11.11 8.63 -5.88
C LEU A 88 11.69 8.24 -7.24
N GLN A 89 12.67 8.98 -7.75
CA GLN A 89 13.31 8.71 -9.05
C GLN A 89 14.17 7.44 -9.03
N THR A 90 14.76 7.10 -7.88
CA THR A 90 15.57 5.89 -7.72
C THR A 90 14.79 4.70 -7.16
N ALA A 91 13.52 4.89 -6.80
CA ALA A 91 12.71 3.84 -6.24
C ALA A 91 12.40 2.76 -7.29
N GLU A 92 12.39 1.50 -6.86
CA GLU A 92 12.02 0.38 -7.71
C GLU A 92 10.52 0.12 -7.58
N ALA A 93 9.81 0.09 -8.71
CA ALA A 93 8.42 -0.35 -8.74
C ALA A 93 8.36 -1.87 -8.54
N VAL A 94 7.73 -2.32 -7.46
CA VAL A 94 7.66 -3.76 -7.11
C VAL A 94 6.34 -4.40 -7.58
N GLY A 95 5.45 -3.58 -8.12
CA GLY A 95 4.23 -3.99 -8.81
C GLY A 95 3.00 -3.19 -8.39
N ASP A 96 1.95 -3.27 -9.20
CA ASP A 96 0.57 -3.08 -8.73
C ASP A 96 0.23 -4.35 -7.96
N GLU A 97 0.54 -4.40 -6.67
CA GLU A 97 -0.17 -5.37 -5.87
C GLU A 97 -1.61 -4.86 -5.77
N ASP A 98 -2.54 -5.68 -6.26
CA ASP A 98 -3.95 -5.69 -5.89
C ASP A 98 -4.09 -5.94 -4.38
N LEU A 99 -3.43 -5.15 -3.53
CA LEU A 99 -3.70 -5.02 -2.11
C LEU A 99 -4.98 -4.23 -1.97
N HIS A 100 -6.05 -4.86 -2.43
CA HIS A 100 -7.44 -4.56 -2.21
C HIS A 100 -7.77 -4.76 -0.74
N GLN A 101 -7.08 -4.07 0.16
CA GLN A 101 -7.72 -3.60 1.36
C GLN A 101 -7.25 -2.18 1.62
N PRO A 102 -8.19 -1.20 1.69
CA PRO A 102 -7.84 0.06 2.30
C PRO A 102 -7.30 -0.28 3.69
N MET A 103 -6.03 0.05 3.90
CA MET A 103 -5.54 0.28 5.25
C MET A 103 -6.61 1.16 5.93
N PRO A 104 -6.98 0.90 7.21
CA PRO A 104 -7.68 1.95 7.97
C PRO A 104 -6.90 3.24 7.72
N SER A 105 -7.63 4.32 7.44
CA SER A 105 -7.25 5.50 6.65
C SER A 105 -5.94 6.22 7.01
N GLU A 106 -5.11 5.71 7.89
CA GLU A 106 -4.15 6.42 8.72
C GLU A 106 -2.85 5.62 8.89
N GLY A 107 -2.02 5.55 7.85
CA GLY A 107 -0.58 5.60 8.12
C GLY A 107 -0.30 6.90 8.89
N PRO A 108 0.58 6.91 9.91
CA PRO A 108 0.69 8.06 10.82
C PRO A 108 1.09 9.35 10.07
N THR A 109 1.74 9.22 8.92
CA THR A 109 2.21 10.31 8.08
C THR A 109 1.87 10.04 6.61
N THR A 110 1.25 11.01 5.94
CA THR A 110 1.05 11.05 4.50
C THR A 110 1.75 12.28 3.95
N LEU A 111 2.58 12.09 2.92
CA LEU A 111 3.10 13.19 2.12
C LEU A 111 2.18 13.42 0.92
N VAL A 112 1.67 14.64 0.80
CA VAL A 112 0.84 15.09 -0.31
C VAL A 112 1.67 16.03 -1.18
N LEU A 113 1.92 15.67 -2.43
CA LEU A 113 2.55 16.56 -3.41
C LEU A 113 1.44 17.16 -4.29
N GLN A 114 1.22 18.47 -4.17
CA GLN A 114 0.32 19.20 -5.06
C GLN A 114 1.08 19.71 -6.27
N LEU A 115 0.67 19.28 -7.45
CA LEU A 115 1.30 19.64 -8.70
C LEU A 115 0.75 20.95 -9.26
N THR A 116 1.52 21.59 -10.14
CA THR A 116 1.15 22.85 -10.80
C THR A 116 -0.07 22.74 -11.71
N ASN A 117 -0.34 21.54 -12.23
CA ASN A 117 -1.53 21.23 -13.01
C ASN A 117 -2.77 20.92 -12.13
N GLY A 118 -2.65 21.01 -10.80
CA GLY A 118 -3.74 20.76 -9.86
C GLY A 118 -3.94 19.30 -9.47
N MET A 119 -3.14 18.37 -10.02
CA MET A 119 -3.14 16.98 -9.56
C MET A 119 -2.47 16.86 -8.19
N GLU A 120 -2.86 15.85 -7.42
CA GLU A 120 -2.27 15.53 -6.13
C GLU A 120 -1.74 14.11 -6.12
N ILE A 121 -0.55 13.94 -5.55
CA ILE A 121 0.08 12.63 -5.32
C ILE A 121 0.12 12.40 -3.81
N LEU A 122 -0.32 11.22 -3.40
CA LEU A 122 -0.31 10.72 -2.04
C LEU A 122 0.80 9.68 -1.90
N ILE A 123 1.65 9.85 -0.90
CA ILE A 123 2.75 8.94 -0.58
C ILE A 123 2.66 8.60 0.90
N GLN A 124 2.66 7.31 1.23
CA GLN A 124 2.58 6.84 2.62
C GLN A 124 3.39 5.55 2.81
N PRO A 125 3.82 5.24 4.05
CA PRO A 125 4.42 3.94 4.36
C PRO A 125 3.50 2.78 3.96
N ALA A 126 4.07 1.75 3.35
CA ALA A 126 3.31 0.62 2.85
C ALA A 126 2.92 -0.35 3.98
N SER A 127 1.83 -1.10 3.77
CA SER A 127 1.46 -2.22 4.63
C SER A 127 0.96 -3.42 3.81
N ASN A 128 1.16 -4.61 4.36
CA ASN A 128 0.68 -5.88 3.85
C ASN A 128 -0.50 -6.33 4.69
N CYS A 129 -1.70 -6.27 4.12
CA CYS A 129 -2.93 -6.67 4.78
C CYS A 129 -3.34 -8.08 4.35
N THR A 130 -3.66 -8.92 5.32
CA THR A 130 -4.22 -10.26 5.10
C THR A 130 -5.62 -10.33 5.70
N THR A 131 -6.60 -10.72 4.90
CA THR A 131 -7.98 -10.97 5.35
C THR A 131 -8.17 -12.44 5.67
N THR A 132 -8.76 -12.75 6.81
CA THR A 132 -9.17 -14.11 7.16
C THR A 132 -10.57 -14.06 7.76
N GLY A 133 -11.57 -14.61 7.04
CA GLY A 133 -12.98 -14.43 7.38
C GLY A 133 -13.37 -12.96 7.37
N ASN A 134 -13.83 -12.44 8.51
CA ASN A 134 -14.23 -11.04 8.68
C ASN A 134 -13.14 -10.17 9.34
N SER A 135 -11.92 -10.69 9.51
CA SER A 135 -10.81 -9.99 10.15
C SER A 135 -9.75 -9.59 9.13
N THR A 136 -9.29 -8.35 9.21
CA THR A 136 -8.16 -7.82 8.46
C THR A 136 -7.02 -7.53 9.41
N VAL A 137 -5.85 -8.10 9.13
CA VAL A 137 -4.61 -7.81 9.85
C VAL A 137 -3.62 -7.20 8.89
N CYS A 138 -3.18 -5.97 9.17
CA CYS A 138 -2.16 -5.29 8.40
C CYS A 138 -0.82 -5.29 9.14
N LYS A 139 0.25 -5.62 8.43
CA LYS A 139 1.63 -5.51 8.92
C LYS A 139 2.36 -4.47 8.10
N TYR A 140 3.10 -3.60 8.77
CA TYR A 140 3.96 -2.64 8.09
C TYR A 140 4.96 -3.34 7.17
N ALA A 141 5.10 -2.84 5.94
CA ALA A 141 6.03 -3.35 4.93
C ALA A 141 7.28 -2.47 4.90
N GLN A 142 8.26 -2.83 5.73
CA GLN A 142 9.48 -2.05 5.89
C GLN A 142 10.24 -1.86 4.58
N GLY A 143 10.65 -0.62 4.31
CA GLY A 143 11.38 -0.25 3.10
C GLY A 143 10.49 0.10 1.90
N TYR A 144 9.17 0.00 2.06
CA TYR A 144 8.22 0.22 0.98
C TYR A 144 7.29 1.40 1.28
N VAL A 145 6.91 2.10 0.21
CA VAL A 145 5.89 3.15 0.22
C VAL A 145 4.84 2.87 -0.84
N ASP A 146 3.61 3.27 -0.57
CA ASP A 146 2.54 3.29 -1.56
C ASP A 146 2.46 4.70 -2.16
N PHE A 147 2.46 4.78 -3.50
CA PHE A 147 2.36 5.99 -4.31
C PHE A 147 1.04 5.96 -5.09
N GLN A 148 0.28 7.06 -5.06
CA GLN A 148 -1.05 7.11 -5.67
C GLN A 148 -1.42 8.54 -6.08
N TYR A 149 -2.07 8.72 -7.23
CA TYR A 149 -2.79 9.97 -7.52
C TYR A 149 -4.08 10.04 -6.70
N ALA A 150 -4.40 11.19 -6.12
CA ALA A 150 -5.53 11.34 -5.19
C ALA A 150 -6.90 11.01 -5.82
N ASP A 151 -7.03 11.13 -7.14
CA ASP A 151 -8.23 10.79 -7.92
C ASP A 151 -8.24 9.35 -8.45
N SER A 152 -7.15 8.61 -8.27
CA SER A 152 -6.99 7.23 -8.71
C SER A 152 -7.32 6.25 -7.58
N THR A 153 -7.86 5.10 -7.91
CA THR A 153 -7.97 3.95 -6.99
C THR A 153 -6.74 3.05 -7.01
N HIS A 154 -5.85 3.24 -8.00
CA HIS A 154 -4.63 2.45 -8.16
C HIS A 154 -3.51 3.01 -7.31
N LYS A 155 -2.82 2.10 -6.60
CA LYS A 155 -1.62 2.38 -5.82
C LYS A 155 -0.45 1.62 -6.43
N LEU A 156 0.60 2.35 -6.75
CA LEU A 156 1.87 1.74 -7.13
C LEU A 156 2.73 1.54 -5.88
N ARG A 157 3.24 0.33 -5.69
CA ARG A 157 4.20 0.07 -4.62
C ARG A 157 5.62 0.35 -5.09
N LEU A 158 6.31 1.16 -4.30
CA LEU A 158 7.70 1.55 -4.51
C LEU A 158 8.57 1.01 -3.37
N HIS A 159 9.69 0.36 -3.71
CA HIS A 159 10.75 0.10 -2.77
C HIS A 159 11.65 1.35 -2.67
N SER A 160 11.56 2.03 -1.53
CA SER A 160 12.28 3.29 -1.25
C SER A 160 12.55 3.40 0.26
N PRO A 161 13.57 2.70 0.78
CA PRO A 161 13.83 2.62 2.22
C PRO A 161 14.09 3.98 2.88
N GLU A 162 14.72 4.91 2.17
CA GLU A 162 15.01 6.25 2.66
C GLU A 162 13.74 7.09 2.83
N LEU A 163 12.84 7.04 1.84
CA LEU A 163 11.58 7.77 1.89
C LEU A 163 10.64 7.19 2.96
N ASP A 164 10.59 5.87 3.07
CA ASP A 164 9.86 5.15 4.12
C ASP A 164 10.37 5.54 5.53
N THR A 165 11.69 5.46 5.76
CA THR A 165 12.31 5.90 7.02
C THR A 165 12.00 7.37 7.32
N TRP A 166 12.02 8.21 6.29
CA TRP A 166 11.74 9.62 6.42
C TRP A 166 10.31 9.91 6.86
N LEU A 167 9.33 9.25 6.23
CA LEU A 167 7.90 9.36 6.56
C LEU A 167 7.58 8.85 7.97
N LEU A 168 8.33 7.84 8.47
CA LEU A 168 8.12 7.29 9.81
C LEU A 168 8.59 8.20 10.96
N GLY A 169 9.40 9.22 10.70
CA GLY A 169 9.68 10.18 11.77
C GLY A 169 10.82 11.15 11.57
N THR A 170 11.73 10.93 10.61
CA THR A 170 12.84 11.88 10.42
C THR A 170 12.44 13.13 9.66
N TRP A 171 11.26 13.15 9.03
CA TRP A 171 10.71 14.34 8.37
C TRP A 171 10.65 15.56 9.29
N LYS A 172 10.36 15.38 10.59
CA LYS A 172 10.26 16.50 11.53
C LYS A 172 11.56 17.30 11.62
N ASN A 173 12.71 16.63 11.52
CA ASN A 173 14.01 17.28 11.58
C ASN A 173 14.26 18.16 10.35
N ASP A 174 13.74 17.75 9.20
CA ASP A 174 13.88 18.48 7.93
C ASP A 174 12.81 19.56 7.78
N VAL A 175 11.68 19.48 8.51
CA VAL A 175 10.50 20.32 8.23
C VAL A 175 10.18 21.27 9.40
N GLN A 176 10.36 20.86 10.66
CA GLN A 176 10.04 21.71 11.82
C GLN A 176 11.21 22.59 12.29
N SER A 177 12.45 22.20 12.00
CA SER A 177 13.66 22.90 12.47
C SER A 177 13.89 24.30 11.88
N HIS A 178 13.04 24.76 10.95
CA HIS A 178 13.13 26.08 10.29
C HIS A 178 11.94 27.01 10.53
N HIS A 179 10.88 26.54 11.21
CA HIS A 179 9.73 27.35 11.60
C HIS A 179 9.77 27.79 13.07
N SER A 180 10.92 27.64 13.73
CA SER A 180 11.18 28.04 15.12
C SER A 180 11.85 29.41 15.21
#